data_AF-A0A6I1EGY9-F1
#
_entry.id   AF-A0A6I1EGY9-F1
#
_cell.length_a   1.000
_cell.length_b   1.000
_cell.length_c   1.000
_cell.angle_alpha   90.00
_cell.angle_beta   90.00
_cell.angle_gamma   90.00
#
_symmetry.space_group_name_H-M   'P 1'
#
loop_
_entity.id
_entity.type
_entity.pdbx_description
1 polymer ?
#
loop_
_entity_poly.entity_id
_entity_poly.type
_entity_poly.pdbx_seq_one_letter_code
_entity_poly.pdbx_strand_id
1 'polypeptide(L)'
;IARVLKSQQDIKAQIIGGKKLSKLKIASDMKPYLKLTGTEDAPAVELCTERLQESIDRHGFNAIASSEDLPAERISEIYDYRDISEKQFSALKSQLGADVTRVHDDQRIEAKLAICFIAAVIRTEIELACRKLELDTNKPCGRRIAPF
;
A
#
# COMPACT_ATOMS: atom_id res chain seq x y z
N ILE A 1 -10.34 -8.08 3.08
CA ILE A 1 -10.98 -9.32 2.55
C ILE A 1 -10.03 -10.12 1.64
N ALA A 2 -9.40 -9.50 0.63
CA ALA A 2 -8.48 -10.18 -0.31
C ALA A 2 -7.36 -11.00 0.38
N ARG A 3 -6.75 -10.50 1.46
CA ARG A 3 -5.76 -11.26 2.25
C ARG A 3 -6.34 -12.53 2.89
N VAL A 4 -7.59 -12.49 3.36
CA VAL A 4 -8.27 -13.63 3.99
C VAL A 4 -8.57 -14.72 2.97
N LEU A 5 -9.02 -14.31 1.77
CA LEU A 5 -9.28 -15.22 0.66
C LEU A 5 -7.99 -15.86 0.12
N LYS A 6 -6.92 -15.07 -0.01
CA LYS A 6 -5.60 -15.57 -0.43
C LYS A 6 -5.06 -16.59 0.57
N SER A 7 -5.14 -16.30 1.87
CA SER A 7 -4.76 -17.25 2.91
C SER A 7 -5.64 -18.50 2.93
N GLN A 8 -6.95 -18.40 2.61
CA GLN A 8 -7.82 -19.57 2.45
C GLN A 8 -7.39 -20.43 1.25
N GLN A 9 -7.04 -19.82 0.12
CA GLN A 9 -6.53 -20.52 -1.07
C GLN A 9 -5.19 -21.19 -0.79
N ASP A 10 -4.28 -20.52 -0.09
CA ASP A 10 -3.00 -21.09 0.35
C ASP A 10 -3.19 -22.29 1.29
N ILE A 11 -4.18 -22.24 2.18
CA ILE A 11 -4.51 -23.35 3.09
C ILE A 11 -5.17 -24.50 2.30
N LYS A 12 -6.09 -24.22 1.37
CA LYS A 12 -6.69 -25.24 0.48
C LYS A 12 -5.63 -25.92 -0.40
N ALA A 13 -4.67 -25.16 -0.93
CA ALA A 13 -3.56 -25.71 -1.70
C ALA A 13 -2.63 -26.59 -0.84
N GLN A 14 -2.43 -26.24 0.43
CA GLN A 14 -1.68 -27.08 1.38
C GLN A 14 -2.42 -28.37 1.77
N ILE A 15 -3.74 -28.35 1.80
CA ILE A 15 -4.58 -29.53 2.07
C ILE A 15 -4.55 -30.51 0.88
N ILE A 16 -4.65 -30.01 -0.36
CA ILE A 16 -4.53 -30.82 -1.58
C ILE A 16 -3.12 -31.43 -1.71
N GLY A 17 -2.08 -30.73 -1.22
CA GLY A 17 -0.70 -31.22 -1.16
C GLY A 17 -0.41 -32.26 -0.06
N GLY A 18 -1.42 -32.80 0.62
CA GLY A 18 -1.28 -33.91 1.57
C GLY A 18 -0.68 -33.55 2.94
N LYS A 19 -0.71 -32.27 3.36
CA LYS A 19 -0.27 -31.87 4.71
C LYS A 19 -1.38 -32.06 5.74
N LYS A 20 -1.12 -32.87 6.77
CA LYS A 20 -2.01 -33.08 7.93
C LYS A 20 -2.20 -31.81 8.76
N LEU A 21 -3.37 -31.72 9.40
CA LEU A 21 -3.93 -30.60 10.18
C LEU A 21 -2.92 -29.90 11.12
N SER A 22 -2.00 -30.65 11.71
CA SER A 22 -1.06 -30.22 12.74
C SER A 22 0.12 -29.37 12.24
N LYS A 23 0.36 -29.28 10.93
CA LYS A 23 1.43 -28.44 10.33
C LYS A 23 0.94 -27.20 9.58
N LEU A 24 -0.36 -26.92 9.58
CA LEU A 24 -0.91 -25.73 8.92
C LEU A 24 -0.54 -24.47 9.71
N LYS A 25 0.41 -23.69 9.18
CA LYS A 25 0.79 -22.39 9.74
C LYS A 25 -0.28 -21.36 9.41
N ILE A 26 -1.26 -21.21 10.29
CA ILE A 26 -2.20 -20.07 10.25
C ILE A 26 -1.49 -18.88 10.91
N ALA A 27 -1.32 -17.78 10.17
CA ALA A 27 -0.82 -16.52 10.73
C ALA A 27 -1.72 -16.06 11.88
N SER A 28 -1.12 -15.59 12.98
CA SER A 28 -1.82 -15.28 14.25
C SER A 28 -3.04 -14.38 14.03
N ASP A 29 -2.91 -13.42 13.12
CA ASP A 29 -3.90 -12.39 12.80
C ASP A 29 -5.14 -12.93 12.08
N MET A 30 -5.08 -14.14 11.52
CA MET A 30 -6.12 -14.72 10.66
C MET A 30 -6.92 -15.85 11.32
N LYS A 31 -6.45 -16.35 12.48
CA LYS A 31 -7.15 -17.32 13.32
C LYS A 31 -8.60 -16.96 13.66
N PRO A 32 -9.00 -15.69 13.89
CA PRO A 32 -10.40 -15.40 14.23
C PRO A 32 -11.38 -15.51 13.05
N TYR A 33 -10.88 -15.48 11.80
CA TYR A 33 -11.69 -15.47 10.58
C TYR A 33 -11.79 -16.84 9.89
N LEU A 34 -10.90 -17.78 10.23
CA LEU A 34 -10.82 -19.11 9.63
C LEU A 34 -11.03 -20.17 10.72
N LYS A 35 -12.13 -20.93 10.63
CA LYS A 35 -12.33 -22.16 11.40
C LYS A 35 -11.83 -23.34 10.55
N LEU A 36 -11.02 -24.21 11.15
CA LEU A 36 -10.70 -25.51 10.56
C LEU A 36 -11.75 -26.50 11.07
N THR A 37 -12.54 -27.07 10.17
CA THR A 37 -13.56 -28.06 10.51
C THR A 37 -13.31 -29.28 9.60
N GLY A 38 -12.95 -30.44 10.16
CA GLY A 38 -12.74 -31.66 9.38
C GLY A 38 -12.00 -32.77 10.14
N THR A 39 -12.23 -34.01 9.73
CA THR A 39 -11.52 -35.23 10.18
C THR A 39 -10.08 -35.25 9.63
N GLU A 40 -9.19 -36.02 10.27
CA GLU A 40 -7.73 -36.03 9.99
C GLU A 40 -7.32 -36.28 8.52
N ASP A 41 -8.21 -36.86 7.71
CA ASP A 41 -8.01 -37.16 6.29
C ASP A 41 -8.75 -36.21 5.32
N ALA A 42 -9.62 -35.31 5.80
CA ALA A 42 -10.31 -34.30 4.98
C ALA A 42 -10.53 -32.99 5.75
N PRO A 43 -9.48 -32.17 5.96
CA PRO A 43 -9.61 -30.85 6.54
C PRO A 43 -10.46 -29.95 5.63
N ALA A 44 -11.59 -29.43 6.12
CA ALA A 44 -12.28 -28.31 5.50
C ALA A 44 -11.94 -27.01 6.24
N VAL A 45 -11.89 -25.92 5.49
CA VAL A 45 -11.66 -24.58 6.03
C VAL A 45 -12.96 -23.81 5.87
N GLU A 46 -13.64 -23.58 6.98
CA GLU A 46 -14.86 -22.79 7.03
C GLU A 46 -14.52 -21.34 7.37
N LEU A 47 -15.04 -20.43 6.56
CA LEU A 47 -14.89 -19.00 6.80
C LEU A 47 -15.93 -18.59 7.85
N CYS A 48 -15.49 -17.92 8.92
CA CYS A 48 -16.41 -17.27 9.84
C CYS A 48 -16.98 -16.01 9.19
N THR A 49 -18.08 -16.18 8.47
CA THR A 49 -18.81 -15.08 7.83
C THR A 49 -19.28 -14.03 8.84
N GLU A 50 -19.68 -14.43 10.05
CA GLU A 50 -20.11 -13.52 11.13
C GLU A 50 -19.00 -12.55 11.56
N ARG A 51 -17.80 -13.07 11.84
CA ARG A 51 -16.65 -12.23 12.23
C ARG A 51 -16.15 -11.37 11.08
N LEU A 52 -16.27 -11.87 9.85
CA LEU A 52 -15.94 -11.09 8.67
C LEU A 52 -16.93 -9.92 8.52
N GLN A 53 -18.22 -10.17 8.71
CA GLN A 53 -19.26 -9.16 8.63
C GLN A 53 -19.11 -8.11 9.73
N GLU A 54 -18.89 -8.50 10.99
CA GLU A 54 -18.59 -7.54 12.07
C GLU A 54 -17.37 -6.66 11.75
N SER A 55 -16.36 -7.23 11.09
CA SER A 55 -15.19 -6.47 10.67
C SER A 55 -15.56 -5.49 9.56
N ILE A 56 -16.34 -5.93 8.56
CA ILE A 56 -16.87 -5.07 7.50
C ILE A 56 -17.71 -3.94 8.09
N ASP A 57 -18.62 -4.22 9.02
CA ASP A 57 -19.51 -3.24 9.64
C ASP A 57 -18.76 -2.21 10.49
N ARG A 58 -17.61 -2.60 11.08
CA ARG A 58 -16.70 -1.66 11.77
C ARG A 58 -15.92 -0.77 10.79
N HIS A 59 -15.73 -1.21 9.56
CA HIS A 59 -15.06 -0.41 8.54
C HIS A 59 -16.12 0.43 7.81
N GLY A 60 -15.87 1.73 7.67
CA GLY A 60 -16.81 2.63 6.98
C GLY A 60 -17.06 2.22 5.53
N PHE A 61 -18.19 2.66 4.98
CA PHE A 61 -18.50 2.48 3.56
C PHE A 61 -17.64 3.44 2.73
N ASN A 62 -16.87 2.90 1.78
CA ASN A 62 -16.15 3.67 0.78
C ASN A 62 -16.94 3.64 -0.53
N ALA A 63 -17.19 4.80 -1.12
CA ALA A 63 -17.84 4.94 -2.42
C ALA A 63 -16.89 5.66 -3.39
N ILE A 64 -16.71 5.09 -4.58
CA ILE A 64 -15.96 5.70 -5.68
C ILE A 64 -16.93 5.86 -6.85
N ALA A 65 -17.05 7.09 -7.35
CA ALA A 65 -17.84 7.40 -8.53
C ALA A 65 -16.91 7.55 -9.75
N SER A 66 -17.23 6.88 -10.84
CA SER A 66 -16.53 6.97 -12.12
C SER A 66 -17.53 7.27 -13.22
N SER A 67 -17.15 8.14 -14.16
CA SER A 67 -17.90 8.37 -15.41
C SER A 67 -17.68 7.26 -16.44
N GLU A 68 -16.64 6.44 -16.25
CA GLU A 68 -16.29 5.33 -17.13
C GLU A 68 -16.86 4.01 -16.59
N ASP A 69 -17.44 3.21 -17.49
CA ASP A 69 -17.91 1.87 -17.20
C ASP A 69 -16.73 0.89 -17.20
N LEU A 70 -16.05 0.83 -16.06
CA LEU A 70 -14.91 -0.04 -15.81
C LEU A 70 -15.25 -1.02 -14.67
N PRO A 71 -14.65 -2.21 -14.65
CA PRO A 71 -14.83 -3.13 -13.53
C PRO A 71 -14.30 -2.50 -12.23
N ALA A 72 -14.99 -2.77 -11.12
CA ALA A 72 -14.69 -2.17 -9.82
C ALA A 72 -13.21 -2.35 -9.39
N GLU A 73 -12.59 -3.47 -9.76
CA GLU A 73 -11.16 -3.73 -9.52
C GLU A 73 -10.27 -2.70 -10.21
N ARG A 74 -10.55 -2.38 -11.48
CA ARG A 74 -9.77 -1.40 -12.25
C ARG A 74 -10.02 0.03 -11.78
N ILE A 75 -11.26 0.35 -11.39
CA ILE A 75 -11.58 1.64 -10.78
C ILE A 75 -10.78 1.82 -9.49
N SER A 76 -10.69 0.77 -8.66
CA SER A 76 -9.88 0.80 -7.43
C SER A 76 -8.39 0.99 -7.75
N GLU A 77 -7.83 0.24 -8.70
CA GLU A 77 -6.43 0.39 -9.11
C GLU A 77 -6.12 1.81 -9.62
N ILE A 78 -7.03 2.40 -10.39
CA ILE A 78 -6.88 3.78 -10.87
C ILE A 78 -6.92 4.75 -9.69
N TYR A 79 -7.84 4.54 -8.76
CA TYR A 79 -7.95 5.36 -7.57
C TYR A 79 -6.71 5.26 -6.67
N ASP A 80 -6.02 4.11 -6.64
CA ASP A 80 -4.76 3.95 -5.89
C ASP A 80 -3.64 4.88 -6.42
N TYR A 81 -3.66 5.29 -7.69
CA TYR A 81 -2.72 6.30 -8.20
C TYR A 81 -2.89 7.66 -7.53
N ARG A 82 -4.07 7.95 -6.94
CA ARG A 82 -4.30 9.17 -6.17
C ARG A 82 -3.43 9.23 -4.92
N ASP A 83 -3.28 8.12 -4.20
CA ASP A 83 -2.41 8.05 -3.01
C ASP A 83 -0.95 8.32 -3.38
N ILE A 84 -0.51 7.86 -4.55
CA ILE A 84 0.82 8.19 -5.08
C ILE A 84 0.96 9.70 -5.28
N SER A 85 -0.05 10.35 -5.87
CA SER A 85 -0.06 11.81 -6.03
C SER A 85 0.03 12.55 -4.68
N GLU A 86 -0.76 12.14 -3.68
CA GLU A 86 -0.74 12.73 -2.34
C GLU A 86 0.63 12.59 -1.66
N LYS A 87 1.29 11.44 -1.82
CA LYS A 87 2.66 11.23 -1.35
C LYS A 87 3.65 12.16 -2.02
N GLN A 88 3.54 12.38 -3.33
CA GLN A 88 4.41 13.33 -4.04
C GLN A 88 4.21 14.77 -3.56
N PHE A 89 2.96 15.20 -3.37
CA PHE A 89 2.68 16.54 -2.83
C PHE A 89 3.13 16.71 -1.38
N SER A 90 3.05 15.65 -0.56
CA SER A 90 3.60 15.66 0.79
C SER A 90 5.12 15.80 0.78
N ALA A 91 5.82 15.07 -0.10
CA ALA A 91 7.28 15.19 -0.27
C ALA A 91 7.70 16.58 -0.78
N LEU A 92 6.94 17.16 -1.72
CA LEU A 92 7.13 18.53 -2.19
C LEU A 92 7.09 19.55 -1.04
N LYS A 93 6.11 19.44 -0.15
CA LYS A 93 5.96 20.36 0.99
C LYS A 93 7.08 20.17 2.02
N SER A 94 7.31 18.92 2.45
CA SER A 94 8.19 18.59 3.58
C SER A 94 9.67 18.55 3.24
N GLN A 95 10.07 18.08 2.05
CA GLN A 95 11.49 17.89 1.70
C GLN A 95 12.05 19.04 0.88
N LEU A 96 11.23 19.68 0.05
CA LEU A 96 11.67 20.79 -0.81
C LEU A 96 11.35 22.16 -0.20
N GLY A 97 10.79 22.21 1.02
CA GLY A 97 10.49 23.45 1.73
C GLY A 97 9.50 24.34 0.98
N ALA A 98 8.57 23.74 0.24
CA ALA A 98 7.46 24.45 -0.41
C ALA A 98 6.36 24.84 0.59
N ASP A 99 6.45 24.38 1.85
CA ASP A 99 5.52 24.74 2.92
C ASP A 99 5.59 26.22 3.31
N VAL A 100 6.78 26.83 3.22
CA VAL A 100 6.98 28.27 3.46
C VAL A 100 7.54 28.94 2.21
N THR A 101 6.88 29.98 1.72
CA THR A 101 7.33 30.72 0.54
C THR A 101 8.55 31.58 0.84
N ARG A 102 8.56 32.30 1.98
CA ARG A 102 9.63 33.25 2.41
C ARG A 102 10.01 34.29 1.33
N VAL A 103 9.12 34.55 0.38
CA VAL A 103 9.27 35.57 -0.68
C VAL A 103 8.10 36.54 -0.64
N HIS A 104 8.38 37.80 -0.98
CA HIS A 104 7.44 38.92 -0.85
C HIS A 104 6.67 39.27 -2.13
N ASP A 105 7.00 38.64 -3.26
CA ASP A 105 6.37 38.89 -4.57
C ASP A 105 5.68 37.63 -5.10
N ASP A 106 4.47 37.78 -5.64
CA ASP A 106 3.69 36.66 -6.21
C ASP A 106 4.41 35.94 -7.34
N GLN A 107 5.10 36.70 -8.22
CA GLN A 107 5.87 36.13 -9.31
C GLN A 107 7.03 35.23 -8.80
N ARG A 108 7.61 35.58 -7.65
CA ARG A 108 8.66 34.76 -7.02
C ARG A 108 8.09 33.52 -6.35
N ILE A 109 6.87 33.60 -5.82
CA ILE A 109 6.14 32.45 -5.27
C ILE A 109 5.85 31.43 -6.37
N GLU A 110 5.33 31.90 -7.51
CA GLU A 110 5.03 31.04 -8.66
C GLU A 110 6.31 30.38 -9.20
N ALA A 111 7.38 31.15 -9.38
CA ALA A 111 8.68 30.62 -9.81
C ALA A 111 9.22 29.58 -8.82
N LYS A 112 9.11 29.82 -7.51
CA LYS A 112 9.53 28.86 -6.48
C LYS A 112 8.70 27.58 -6.55
N LEU A 113 7.38 27.68 -6.68
CA LEU A 113 6.49 26.53 -6.79
C LEU A 113 6.81 25.69 -8.03
N ALA A 114 7.05 26.34 -9.18
CA ALA A 114 7.42 25.68 -10.43
C ALA A 114 8.76 24.93 -10.31
N ILE A 115 9.78 25.57 -9.73
CA ILE A 115 11.08 24.92 -9.49
C ILE A 115 10.94 23.74 -8.53
N CYS A 116 10.20 23.90 -7.43
CA CYS A 116 9.93 22.81 -6.50
C CYS A 116 9.20 21.65 -7.17
N PHE A 117 8.23 21.93 -8.05
CA PHE A 117 7.51 20.90 -8.79
C PHE A 117 8.44 20.10 -9.71
N ILE A 118 9.28 20.78 -10.50
CA ILE A 118 10.27 20.13 -11.38
C ILE A 118 11.24 19.27 -10.55
N ALA A 119 11.74 19.81 -9.43
CA ALA A 119 12.65 19.09 -8.55
C ALA A 119 11.99 17.85 -7.92
N ALA A 120 10.69 17.91 -7.59
CA ALA A 120 9.95 16.75 -7.11
C ALA A 120 9.85 15.64 -8.17
N VAL A 121 9.56 16.00 -9.43
CA VAL A 121 9.54 15.02 -10.54
C VAL A 121 10.89 14.33 -10.72
N ILE A 122 11.98 15.11 -10.74
CA ILE A 122 13.35 14.57 -10.85
C ILE A 122 13.64 13.62 -9.68
N ARG A 123 13.26 13.99 -8.45
CA ARG A 123 13.41 13.14 -7.27
C ARG A 123 12.66 11.82 -7.41
N THR A 124 11.42 11.84 -7.92
CA THR A 124 10.63 10.62 -8.15
C THR A 124 11.30 9.72 -9.17
N GLU A 125 11.81 10.27 -10.28
CA GLU A 125 12.52 9.49 -11.30
C GLU A 125 13.79 8.84 -10.74
N ILE A 126 14.55 9.56 -9.90
CA ILE A 126 15.71 9.02 -9.19
C ILE A 126 15.28 7.89 -8.25
N GLU A 127 14.20 8.07 -7.48
CA GLU A 127 13.68 7.03 -6.57
C GLU A 127 13.29 5.75 -7.33
N LEU A 128 12.58 5.91 -8.47
CA LEU A 128 12.19 4.80 -9.33
C LEU A 128 13.40 4.08 -9.92
N ALA A 129 14.42 4.82 -10.37
CA ALA A 129 15.67 4.25 -10.87
C ALA A 129 16.43 3.51 -9.77
N CYS A 130 16.55 4.08 -8.57
CA CYS A 130 17.19 3.43 -7.42
C CYS A 130 16.45 2.15 -7.01
N ARG A 131 15.11 2.16 -7.01
CA ARG A 131 14.29 0.97 -6.70
C ARG A 131 14.51 -0.15 -7.72
N LYS A 132 14.63 0.17 -9.01
CA LYS A 132 14.95 -0.81 -10.06
C LYS A 132 16.33 -1.44 -9.88
N LEU A 133 17.28 -0.70 -9.33
CA LEU A 133 18.66 -1.14 -9.09
C LEU A 133 18.86 -1.74 -7.68
N GLU A 134 17.78 -1.96 -6.93
CA GLU A 134 17.81 -2.46 -5.54
C GLU A 134 18.70 -1.62 -4.60
N LEU A 135 18.83 -0.32 -4.90
CA LEU A 135 19.59 0.63 -4.10
C LEU A 135 18.72 1.21 -2.98
N ASP A 136 19.35 1.46 -1.83
CA ASP A 136 18.71 2.05 -0.67
C ASP A 136 18.22 3.47 -0.99
N THR A 137 16.90 3.62 -1.10
CA THR A 137 16.21 4.86 -1.46
C THR A 137 16.09 5.84 -0.29
N ASN A 138 16.45 5.41 0.92
CA ASN A 138 16.36 6.20 2.14
C ASN A 138 17.73 6.49 2.77
N LYS A 139 18.83 6.13 2.09
CA LYS A 139 20.13 6.69 2.43
C LYS A 139 20.20 8.12 1.90
N PRO A 140 20.30 9.15 2.76
CA PRO A 140 20.67 10.46 2.28
C PRO A 140 21.99 10.31 1.52
N CYS A 141 22.08 10.93 0.34
CA CYS A 141 23.32 11.06 -0.41
C CYS A 141 24.25 12.04 0.33
N GLY A 142 24.60 11.69 1.56
CA GLY A 142 25.38 12.46 2.51
C GLY A 142 26.58 11.64 2.91
N ARG A 143 27.62 11.67 2.07
CA ARG A 143 28.97 11.53 2.60
C ARG A 143 29.11 12.72 3.55
N ARG A 144 29.26 12.46 4.85
CA ARG A 144 29.65 13.45 5.86
C ARG A 144 30.78 14.28 5.28
N ILE A 145 30.48 15.52 4.88
CA ILE A 145 31.48 16.57 4.79
C ILE A 145 31.85 16.84 6.24
N ALA A 146 33.04 16.40 6.64
CA ALA A 146 33.58 16.68 7.96
C ALA A 146 33.61 18.20 8.17
N PRO A 147 33.20 18.71 9.34
CA PRO A 147 33.41 20.11 9.66
C PRO A 147 34.92 20.36 9.77
N PHE A 148 35.41 21.37 9.05
CA PHE A 148 36.68 22.03 9.33
C PHE A 148 36.51 22.95 10.55
#